data_AF-A0A2D7IPT8-F1
#
_entry.id   AF-A0A2D7IPT8-F1
#
_cell.length_a   1.000
_cell.length_b   1.000
_cell.length_c   1.000
_cell.angle_alpha   90.00
_cell.angle_beta   90.00
_cell.angle_gamma   90.00
#
_symmetry.space_group_name_H-M   'P 1'
#
loop_
_entity.id
_entity.type
_entity.pdbx_description
1 polymer ?
#
loop_
_entity_poly.entity_id
_entity_poly.type
_entity_poly.pdbx_seq_one_letter_code
_entity_poly.pdbx_strand_id
1 'polypeptide(L)'
;MEVPYTVKPRLDTGLYNSKLGIWLFLASEVMLFGALFSSYILLRAAAPSWYAGPDVLNVPIGTLNTLILIISSVTILLSWTSIRSQDIQKYKLYMGATILLGALFLFIKVYFEYLPKINHGHIPSENNFYATYYTITGLHAIHIIGGLIVNLYFLGPGLKMYNKEPERFCNRIETAGLYWHFVDIVWIFLFPTIYLLPGS
;
A
#
# COMPACT_ATOMS: atom_id res chain seq x y z
N MET A 1 0.83 -20.94 -27.06
CA MET A 1 -0.59 -20.63 -26.89
C MET A 1 -0.67 -19.17 -26.46
N GLU A 2 -1.00 -18.26 -27.37
CA GLU A 2 -1.15 -16.84 -27.02
C GLU A 2 -2.49 -16.66 -26.30
N VAL A 3 -2.45 -16.15 -25.07
CA VAL A 3 -3.68 -15.89 -24.30
C VAL A 3 -4.29 -14.59 -24.81
N PRO A 4 -5.53 -14.60 -25.34
CA PRO A 4 -6.15 -13.41 -25.92
C PRO A 4 -6.32 -12.29 -24.88
N TYR A 5 -6.27 -11.04 -25.35
CA TYR A 5 -6.46 -9.80 -24.57
C TYR A 5 -5.43 -9.51 -23.46
N THR A 6 -4.23 -10.08 -23.57
CA THR A 6 -3.10 -9.78 -22.67
C THR A 6 -2.26 -8.59 -23.12
N VAL A 7 -2.27 -8.30 -24.42
CA VAL A 7 -1.51 -7.18 -25.05
C VAL A 7 -2.42 -6.31 -25.93
N LYS A 8 -3.49 -6.87 -26.50
CA LYS A 8 -4.50 -6.13 -27.26
C LYS A 8 -5.71 -5.82 -26.38
N PRO A 9 -6.28 -4.61 -26.42
CA PRO A 9 -7.49 -4.30 -25.66
C PRO A 9 -8.69 -5.09 -26.21
N ARG A 10 -9.68 -5.39 -25.36
CA ARG A 10 -10.96 -5.95 -25.82
C ARG A 10 -11.69 -4.91 -26.67
N LEU A 11 -12.34 -5.34 -27.74
CA LEU A 11 -13.12 -4.46 -28.64
C LEU A 11 -14.28 -3.78 -27.90
N ASP A 12 -14.94 -4.49 -26.98
CA ASP A 12 -16.14 -3.99 -26.31
C ASP A 12 -15.83 -3.00 -25.17
N THR A 13 -14.73 -3.22 -24.44
CA THR A 13 -14.38 -2.45 -23.23
C THR A 13 -13.14 -1.57 -23.38
N GLY A 14 -12.32 -1.77 -24.41
CA GLY A 14 -11.04 -1.07 -24.58
C GLY A 14 -9.97 -1.44 -23.53
N LEU A 15 -10.21 -2.46 -22.69
CA LEU A 15 -9.35 -2.80 -21.56
C LEU A 15 -8.63 -4.15 -21.75
N TYR A 16 -7.46 -4.28 -21.13
CA TYR A 16 -6.71 -5.54 -21.04
C TYR A 16 -7.23 -6.42 -19.90
N ASN A 17 -7.06 -7.75 -20.01
CA ASN A 17 -7.48 -8.68 -18.96
C ASN A 17 -6.84 -8.39 -17.60
N SER A 18 -5.57 -7.99 -17.57
CA SER A 18 -4.87 -7.63 -16.32
C SER A 18 -5.47 -6.40 -15.65
N LYS A 19 -5.94 -5.43 -16.44
CA LYS A 19 -6.54 -4.19 -15.94
C LYS A 19 -7.90 -4.45 -15.31
N LEU A 20 -8.73 -5.28 -15.94
CA LEU A 20 -9.99 -5.73 -15.34
C LEU A 20 -9.75 -6.54 -14.06
N GLY A 21 -8.77 -7.46 -14.09
CA GLY A 21 -8.42 -8.28 -12.93
C GLY A 21 -7.97 -7.45 -11.72
N ILE A 22 -7.10 -6.45 -11.93
CA ILE A 22 -6.65 -5.60 -10.82
C ILE A 22 -7.78 -4.74 -10.28
N TRP A 23 -8.65 -4.16 -11.12
CA TRP A 23 -9.78 -3.36 -10.64
C TRP A 23 -10.75 -4.19 -9.78
N LEU A 24 -11.04 -5.43 -10.19
CA LEU A 24 -11.86 -6.34 -9.39
C LEU A 24 -11.20 -6.68 -8.05
N PHE A 25 -9.89 -6.96 -8.07
CA PHE A 25 -9.13 -7.21 -6.84
C PHE A 25 -9.11 -5.98 -5.92
N LEU A 26 -8.87 -4.78 -6.46
CA LEU A 26 -8.91 -3.53 -5.69
C LEU A 26 -10.30 -3.29 -5.09
N ALA A 27 -11.37 -3.60 -5.81
CA ALA A 27 -12.73 -3.49 -5.28
C ALA A 27 -12.95 -4.44 -4.09
N SER A 28 -12.43 -5.68 -4.13
CA SER A 28 -12.50 -6.58 -2.97
C SER A 28 -11.68 -6.07 -1.77
N GLU A 29 -10.54 -5.43 -2.02
CA GLU A 29 -9.72 -4.85 -0.95
C GLU A 29 -10.39 -3.63 -0.30
N VAL A 30 -11.08 -2.79 -1.08
CA VAL A 30 -11.91 -1.70 -0.53
C VAL A 30 -12.96 -2.25 0.42
N MET A 31 -13.61 -3.37 0.09
CA MET A 31 -14.59 -4.01 0.97
C MET A 31 -13.94 -4.56 2.24
N LEU A 32 -12.77 -5.20 2.13
CA LEU A 32 -12.01 -5.74 3.26
C LEU A 32 -11.63 -4.64 4.25
N PHE A 33 -10.96 -3.59 3.79
CA PHE A 33 -10.58 -2.46 4.64
C PHE A 33 -11.80 -1.67 5.12
N GLY A 34 -12.83 -1.51 4.27
CA GLY A 34 -14.09 -0.85 4.64
C GLY A 34 -14.80 -1.53 5.82
N ALA A 35 -14.83 -2.87 5.85
CA ALA A 35 -15.37 -3.63 6.96
C ALA A 35 -14.56 -3.43 8.25
N LEU A 36 -13.23 -3.38 8.15
CA LEU A 36 -12.36 -3.15 9.30
C LEU A 36 -12.47 -1.72 9.85
N PHE A 37 -12.52 -0.71 8.99
CA PHE A 37 -12.76 0.68 9.40
C PHE A 37 -14.13 0.84 10.07
N SER A 38 -15.16 0.24 9.49
CA SER A 38 -16.52 0.26 10.07
C SER A 38 -16.53 -0.39 11.46
N SER A 39 -15.84 -1.52 11.61
CA SER A 39 -15.70 -2.22 12.89
C SER A 39 -15.01 -1.35 13.95
N TYR A 40 -13.91 -0.67 13.58
CA TYR A 40 -13.22 0.27 14.48
C TYR A 40 -14.13 1.41 14.94
N ILE A 41 -14.86 2.04 14.02
CA ILE A 41 -15.76 3.16 14.33
C ILE A 41 -16.89 2.70 15.26
N LEU A 42 -17.49 1.53 15.00
CA LEU A 42 -18.58 1.00 15.84
C LEU A 42 -18.10 0.64 17.24
N LEU A 43 -16.93 -0.01 17.37
CA LEU A 43 -16.36 -0.34 18.67
C LEU A 43 -16.02 0.90 19.48
N ARG A 44 -15.52 1.95 18.81
CA ARG A 44 -15.28 3.26 19.43
C ARG A 44 -16.57 3.92 19.90
N ALA A 45 -17.58 3.99 19.03
CA ALA A 45 -18.85 4.67 19.33
C ALA A 45 -19.65 3.99 20.46
N ALA A 46 -19.48 2.66 20.61
CA ALA A 46 -20.13 1.89 21.67
C ALA A 46 -19.37 1.92 23.01
N ALA A 47 -18.11 2.35 23.03
CA ALA A 47 -17.30 2.35 24.25
C ALA A 47 -17.58 3.60 25.11
N PRO A 48 -17.73 3.45 26.43
CA PRO A 48 -17.97 4.58 27.34
C PRO A 48 -16.73 5.48 27.52
N SER A 49 -15.54 4.97 27.24
CA SER A 49 -14.28 5.71 27.22
C SER A 49 -13.35 5.07 26.19
N TRP A 50 -12.73 5.86 25.32
CA TRP A 50 -11.83 5.37 24.29
C TRP A 50 -10.46 6.05 24.36
N TYR A 51 -9.39 5.27 24.14
CA TYR A 51 -8.04 5.80 24.10
C TYR A 51 -7.90 6.86 23.01
N ALA A 52 -7.38 8.03 23.37
CA ALA A 52 -7.07 9.07 22.41
C ALA A 52 -5.89 8.65 21.54
N GLY A 53 -6.09 8.64 20.22
CA GLY A 53 -5.01 8.40 19.26
C GLY A 53 -3.77 9.27 19.51
N PRO A 54 -3.92 10.60 19.70
CA PRO A 54 -2.79 11.50 19.94
C PRO A 54 -2.00 11.24 21.23
N ASP A 55 -2.65 10.70 22.26
CA ASP A 55 -2.00 10.45 23.56
C ASP A 55 -1.19 9.15 23.58
N VAL A 56 -1.51 8.23 22.67
CA VAL A 56 -0.90 6.89 22.57
C VAL A 56 0.00 6.75 21.33
N LEU A 57 -0.20 7.57 20.30
CA LEU A 57 0.48 7.50 19.02
C LEU A 57 1.24 8.78 18.71
N ASN A 58 2.44 8.62 18.17
CA ASN A 58 3.28 9.75 17.77
C ASN A 58 2.81 10.31 16.42
N VAL A 59 1.96 11.35 16.47
CA VAL A 59 1.40 12.03 15.28
C VAL A 59 2.48 12.58 14.34
N PRO A 60 3.57 13.23 14.82
CA PRO A 60 4.68 13.65 13.95
C PRO A 60 5.30 12.51 13.14
N ILE A 61 5.58 11.36 13.76
CA ILE A 61 6.15 10.20 13.07
C ILE A 61 5.15 9.62 12.06
N GLY A 62 3.86 9.52 12.42
CA GLY A 62 2.82 9.10 11.49
C GLY A 62 2.65 10.04 10.30
N THR A 63 2.81 11.35 10.51
CA THR A 63 2.77 12.37 9.44
C THR A 63 3.96 12.21 8.50
N LEU A 64 5.17 12.04 9.04
CA LEU A 64 6.37 11.79 8.24
C LEU A 64 6.23 10.52 7.39
N ASN A 65 5.72 9.43 7.98
CA ASN A 65 5.44 8.19 7.24
C ASN A 65 4.43 8.38 6.10
N THR A 66 3.40 9.19 6.33
CA THR A 66 2.41 9.51 5.31
C THR A 66 3.04 10.30 4.16
N LEU A 67 3.91 11.26 4.44
CA LEU A 67 4.68 11.98 3.41
C LEU A 67 5.58 11.04 2.61
N ILE A 68 6.28 10.11 3.27
CA ILE A 68 7.13 9.11 2.62
C ILE A 68 6.32 8.25 1.64
N LEU A 69 5.13 7.79 2.02
CA LEU A 69 4.26 7.03 1.12
C LEU A 69 3.74 7.85 -0.05
N ILE A 70 3.33 9.10 0.17
CA ILE A 70 2.89 9.98 -0.92
C ILE A 70 4.02 10.18 -1.95
N ILE A 71 5.25 10.40 -1.47
CA ILE A 71 6.43 10.52 -2.34
C ILE A 71 6.68 9.19 -3.08
N SER A 72 6.53 8.05 -2.40
CA SER A 72 6.64 6.71 -3.00
C SER A 72 5.63 6.49 -4.13
N SER A 73 4.41 6.98 -3.95
CA SER A 73 3.35 6.99 -4.96
C SER A 73 3.76 7.77 -6.21
N VAL A 74 4.36 8.95 -6.04
CA VAL A 74 4.86 9.74 -7.17
C VAL A 74 6.00 9.01 -7.88
N THR A 75 6.91 8.38 -7.12
CA THR A 75 8.03 7.65 -7.74
C THR A 75 7.58 6.44 -8.55
N ILE A 76 6.55 5.69 -8.13
CA ILE A 76 6.07 4.55 -8.94
C ILE A 76 5.43 5.03 -10.25
N LEU A 77 4.70 6.15 -10.23
CA LEU A 77 4.16 6.78 -11.43
C LEU A 77 5.28 7.20 -12.40
N LEU A 78 6.33 7.85 -11.88
CA LEU A 78 7.51 8.23 -12.67
C LEU A 78 8.27 7.03 -13.24
N SER A 79 8.28 5.90 -12.53
CA SER A 79 8.84 4.65 -13.05
C SER A 79 8.07 4.15 -14.27
N TRP A 80 6.74 4.21 -14.22
CA TRP A 80 5.86 3.80 -15.32
C TRP A 80 5.99 4.72 -16.54
N THR A 81 6.06 6.04 -16.35
CA THR A 81 6.27 6.98 -17.47
C THR A 81 7.64 6.81 -18.12
N SER A 82 8.66 6.49 -17.31
CA SER A 82 10.03 6.24 -17.79
C SER A 82 10.13 4.98 -18.63
N ILE A 83 9.52 3.87 -18.19
CA ILE A 83 9.54 2.61 -18.96
C ILE A 83 8.74 2.73 -20.26
N ARG A 84 7.66 3.53 -20.26
CA ARG A 84 6.88 3.84 -21.48
C ARG A 84 7.66 4.70 -22.46
N SER A 85 8.52 5.60 -21.96
CA SER A 85 9.47 6.39 -22.77
C SER A 85 10.73 5.62 -23.17
N GLN A 86 10.77 4.29 -22.95
CA GLN A 86 11.92 3.41 -23.20
C GLN A 86 13.20 3.77 -22.44
N ASP A 87 13.11 4.59 -21.39
CA ASP A 87 14.24 4.98 -20.54
C ASP A 87 14.37 4.02 -19.34
N ILE A 88 15.10 2.92 -19.57
CA ILE A 88 15.28 1.85 -18.56
C ILE A 88 16.09 2.34 -17.36
N GLN A 89 17.01 3.29 -17.55
CA GLN A 89 17.85 3.79 -16.45
C GLN A 89 16.99 4.57 -15.45
N LYS A 90 16.15 5.48 -15.95
CA LYS A 90 15.19 6.20 -15.10
C LYS A 90 14.16 5.27 -14.47
N TYR A 91 13.66 4.27 -15.22
CA TYR A 91 12.78 3.25 -14.64
C TYR A 91 13.41 2.57 -13.42
N LYS A 92 14.66 2.10 -13.53
CA LYS A 92 15.36 1.43 -12.41
C LYS A 92 15.54 2.37 -11.22
N LEU A 93 15.88 3.63 -11.48
CA LEU A 93 16.05 4.65 -10.45
C LEU A 93 14.74 4.88 -9.68
N TYR A 94 13.64 5.16 -10.37
CA TYR A 94 12.36 5.47 -9.75
C TYR A 94 11.70 4.24 -9.10
N MET A 95 11.80 3.07 -9.72
CA MET A 95 11.34 1.81 -9.12
C MET A 95 12.15 1.47 -7.87
N GLY A 96 13.48 1.62 -7.92
CA GLY A 96 14.36 1.46 -6.76
C GLY A 96 14.02 2.44 -5.63
N ALA A 97 13.77 3.71 -5.97
CA ALA A 97 13.34 4.72 -5.00
C ALA A 97 12.01 4.34 -4.33
N THR A 98 11.03 3.84 -5.09
CA THR A 98 9.73 3.38 -4.56
C THR A 98 9.93 2.25 -3.54
N ILE A 99 10.76 1.26 -3.87
CA ILE A 99 11.06 0.12 -2.98
C ILE A 99 11.76 0.60 -1.70
N LEU A 100 12.73 1.50 -1.82
CA LEU A 100 13.43 2.06 -0.67
C LEU A 100 12.49 2.87 0.23
N LEU A 101 11.61 3.70 -0.34
CA LEU A 101 10.64 4.48 0.43
C LEU A 101 9.61 3.59 1.14
N GLY A 102 9.12 2.53 0.47
CA GLY A 102 8.23 1.56 1.10
C GLY A 102 8.91 0.76 2.22
N ALA A 103 10.18 0.38 2.03
CA ALA A 103 10.97 -0.27 3.08
C ALA A 103 11.24 0.68 4.26
N LEU A 104 11.54 1.96 3.98
CA LEU A 104 11.72 3.00 4.99
C LEU A 104 10.45 3.20 5.81
N PHE A 105 9.28 3.25 5.17
CA PHE A 105 8.00 3.30 5.85
C PHE A 105 7.83 2.14 6.84
N LEU A 106 8.07 0.90 6.40
CA LEU A 106 7.95 -0.28 7.26
C LEU A 106 8.96 -0.22 8.41
N PHE A 107 10.19 0.19 8.14
CA PHE A 107 11.23 0.34 9.15
C PHE A 107 10.83 1.36 10.22
N ILE A 108 10.40 2.55 9.83
CA ILE A 108 9.99 3.59 10.79
C ILE A 108 8.81 3.09 11.62
N LYS A 109 7.81 2.48 10.98
CA LYS A 109 6.62 1.96 11.66
C LYS A 109 6.96 0.87 12.67
N VAL A 110 7.79 -0.10 12.30
CA VAL A 110 8.19 -1.20 13.21
C VAL A 110 9.07 -0.68 14.34
N TYR A 111 10.09 0.11 14.01
CA TYR A 111 11.12 0.54 14.97
C TYR A 111 10.59 1.57 15.98
N PHE A 112 9.89 2.59 15.51
CA PHE A 112 9.44 3.70 16.37
C PHE A 112 8.06 3.48 16.97
N GLU A 113 7.21 2.63 16.39
CA GLU A 113 5.86 2.44 16.92
C GLU A 113 5.56 1.05 17.45
N TYR A 114 5.97 -0.03 16.78
CA TYR A 114 5.61 -1.38 17.23
C TYR A 114 6.52 -1.85 18.36
N LEU A 115 7.85 -1.72 18.22
CA LEU A 115 8.80 -2.21 19.22
C LEU A 115 8.58 -1.58 20.61
N PRO A 116 8.46 -0.23 20.75
CA PRO A 116 8.22 0.35 22.06
C PRO A 116 6.89 -0.10 22.65
N LYS A 117 5.81 -0.16 21.87
CA LYS A 117 4.48 -0.57 22.37
C LYS A 117 4.47 -2.00 22.88
N ILE A 118 5.06 -2.94 22.14
CA ILE A 118 5.16 -4.33 22.56
C ILE A 118 6.00 -4.45 23.84
N ASN A 119 7.10 -3.70 23.92
CA ASN A 119 7.96 -3.71 25.12
C ASN A 119 7.28 -3.11 26.36
N HIS A 120 6.34 -2.18 26.20
CA HIS A 120 5.53 -1.62 27.28
C HIS A 120 4.30 -2.49 27.63
N GLY A 121 4.15 -3.66 27.00
CA GLY A 121 3.02 -4.57 27.25
C GLY A 121 1.75 -4.21 26.47
N HIS A 122 1.80 -3.24 25.56
CA HIS A 122 0.68 -2.87 24.71
C HIS A 122 0.49 -3.85 23.57
N ILE A 123 -0.17 -4.96 23.88
CA ILE A 123 -0.42 -6.09 22.98
C ILE A 123 -1.90 -6.15 22.58
N PRO A 124 -2.24 -6.84 21.47
CA PRO A 124 -3.62 -6.94 20.99
C PRO A 124 -4.63 -7.45 22.03
N SER A 125 -4.20 -8.22 23.03
CA SER A 125 -5.06 -8.74 24.09
C SER A 125 -5.34 -7.76 25.23
N GLU A 126 -4.70 -6.60 25.26
CA GLU A 126 -4.86 -5.63 26.35
C GLU A 126 -6.19 -4.90 26.27
N ASN A 127 -6.56 -4.38 25.10
CA ASN A 127 -7.81 -3.68 24.89
C ASN A 127 -8.27 -3.71 23.42
N ASN A 128 -9.54 -3.38 23.19
CA ASN A 128 -10.15 -3.36 21.86
C ASN A 128 -9.48 -2.34 20.92
N PHE A 129 -8.89 -1.27 21.46
CA PHE A 129 -8.15 -0.27 20.68
C PHE A 129 -6.89 -0.87 20.07
N TYR A 130 -6.03 -1.50 20.86
CA TYR A 130 -4.81 -2.16 20.39
C TYR A 130 -5.14 -3.35 19.49
N ALA A 131 -6.17 -4.13 19.81
CA ALA A 131 -6.64 -5.21 18.94
C ALA A 131 -6.96 -4.69 17.52
N THR A 132 -7.85 -3.71 17.42
CA THR A 132 -8.25 -3.13 16.13
C THR A 132 -7.10 -2.38 15.44
N TYR A 133 -6.30 -1.64 16.20
CA TYR A 133 -5.10 -0.96 15.72
C TYR A 133 -4.14 -1.95 15.03
N TYR A 134 -3.69 -2.99 15.74
CA TYR A 134 -2.74 -3.96 15.20
C TYR A 134 -3.31 -4.78 14.05
N THR A 135 -4.61 -5.09 14.06
CA THR A 135 -5.24 -5.79 12.94
C THR A 135 -5.24 -4.92 11.67
N ILE A 136 -5.68 -3.66 11.76
CA ILE A 136 -5.78 -2.76 10.60
C ILE A 136 -4.38 -2.40 10.08
N THR A 137 -3.49 -1.95 10.96
CA THR A 137 -2.13 -1.54 10.56
C THR A 137 -1.26 -2.73 10.17
N GLY A 138 -1.46 -3.88 10.80
CA GLY A 138 -0.76 -5.13 10.46
C GLY A 138 -1.17 -5.66 9.09
N LEU A 139 -2.47 -5.70 8.80
CA LEU A 139 -2.95 -6.08 7.48
C LEU A 139 -2.41 -5.13 6.40
N HIS A 140 -2.44 -3.83 6.66
CA HIS A 140 -1.85 -2.85 5.74
C HIS A 140 -0.34 -3.05 5.53
N ALA A 141 0.41 -3.35 6.59
CA ALA A 141 1.84 -3.66 6.47
C ALA A 141 2.10 -4.91 5.60
N ILE A 142 1.26 -5.94 5.72
CA ILE A 142 1.33 -7.14 4.86
C ILE A 142 1.12 -6.76 3.39
N HIS A 143 0.19 -5.85 3.08
CA HIS A 143 -0.04 -5.37 1.72
C HIS A 143 1.18 -4.63 1.16
N ILE A 144 1.81 -3.74 1.95
CA ILE A 144 3.05 -3.07 1.54
C ILE A 144 4.15 -4.10 1.26
N ILE A 145 4.33 -5.09 2.14
CA ILE A 145 5.32 -6.16 1.94
C ILE A 145 5.04 -6.92 0.64
N GLY A 146 3.77 -7.28 0.37
CA GLY A 146 3.36 -7.91 -0.88
C GLY A 146 3.71 -7.07 -2.12
N GLY A 147 3.40 -5.77 -2.08
CA GLY A 147 3.76 -4.84 -3.14
C GLY A 147 5.28 -4.69 -3.33
N LEU A 148 6.05 -4.67 -2.23
CA LEU A 148 7.52 -4.59 -2.29
C LEU A 148 8.10 -5.81 -2.97
N ILE A 149 7.61 -7.00 -2.64
CA ILE A 149 8.05 -8.26 -3.28
C ILE A 149 7.78 -8.22 -4.78
N VAL A 150 6.58 -7.77 -5.20
CA VAL A 150 6.20 -7.67 -6.60
C VAL A 150 7.06 -6.63 -7.35
N ASN A 151 7.27 -5.45 -6.76
CA ASN A 151 8.10 -4.40 -7.35
C ASN A 151 9.58 -4.81 -7.43
N LEU A 152 10.10 -5.51 -6.42
CA LEU A 152 11.45 -6.06 -6.43
C LEU A 152 11.61 -7.13 -7.51
N TYR A 153 10.60 -7.98 -7.70
CA TYR A 153 10.56 -8.93 -8.81
C TYR A 153 10.62 -8.21 -10.17
N PHE A 154 9.87 -7.13 -10.35
CA PHE A 154 9.88 -6.35 -11.60
C PHE A 154 11.17 -5.55 -11.83
N LEU A 155 11.85 -5.13 -10.76
CA LEU A 155 13.16 -4.46 -10.86
C LEU A 155 14.29 -5.46 -11.18
N GLY A 156 14.25 -6.65 -10.60
CA GLY A 156 15.28 -7.68 -10.76
C GLY A 156 15.01 -8.65 -11.92
N PRO A 157 14.49 -9.86 -11.65
CA PRO A 157 14.32 -10.91 -12.66
C PRO A 157 13.32 -10.53 -13.77
N GLY A 158 12.29 -9.75 -13.43
CA GLY A 158 11.25 -9.30 -14.35
C GLY A 158 11.78 -8.41 -15.47
N LEU A 159 12.93 -7.74 -15.28
CA LEU A 159 13.53 -6.87 -16.28
C LEU A 159 13.86 -7.61 -17.59
N LYS A 160 14.13 -8.93 -17.53
CA LYS A 160 14.38 -9.77 -18.70
C LYS A 160 13.16 -9.85 -19.63
N MET A 161 11.95 -9.63 -19.10
CA MET A 161 10.70 -9.65 -19.86
C MET A 161 10.56 -8.42 -20.76
N TYR A 162 11.14 -7.28 -20.37
CA TYR A 162 11.15 -6.06 -21.19
C TYR A 162 11.79 -6.30 -22.56
N ASN A 163 12.88 -7.07 -22.61
CA ASN A 163 13.59 -7.37 -23.86
C ASN A 163 12.81 -8.29 -24.80
N LYS A 164 11.81 -9.04 -24.30
CA LYS A 164 11.00 -9.97 -25.11
C LYS A 164 9.67 -9.35 -25.53
N GLU A 165 8.97 -8.72 -24.59
CA GLU A 165 7.63 -8.17 -24.77
C GLU A 165 7.51 -6.82 -24.04
N PRO A 166 8.06 -5.72 -24.58
CA PRO A 166 8.14 -4.44 -23.88
C PRO A 166 6.76 -3.86 -23.54
N GLU A 167 5.79 -3.92 -24.47
CA GLU A 167 4.42 -3.43 -24.20
C GLU A 167 3.72 -4.20 -23.08
N ARG A 168 3.85 -5.54 -23.09
CA ARG A 168 3.28 -6.41 -22.06
C ARG A 168 3.90 -6.14 -20.69
N PHE A 169 5.21 -5.86 -20.66
CA PHE A 169 5.89 -5.47 -19.43
C PHE A 169 5.39 -4.12 -18.93
N CYS A 170 5.28 -3.10 -19.79
CA CYS A 170 4.72 -1.79 -19.42
C CYS A 170 3.31 -1.91 -18.83
N ASN A 171 2.43 -2.74 -19.41
CA ASN A 171 1.08 -2.99 -18.89
C ASN A 171 1.10 -3.66 -17.50
N ARG A 172 2.08 -4.52 -17.22
CA ARG A 172 2.26 -5.14 -15.89
C ARG A 172 2.74 -4.14 -14.84
N ILE A 173 3.67 -3.24 -15.22
CA ILE A 173 4.12 -2.16 -14.34
C ILE A 173 2.98 -1.19 -14.05
N GLU A 174 2.13 -0.87 -15.04
CA GLU A 174 0.91 -0.08 -14.79
C GLU A 174 0.02 -0.74 -13.74
N THR A 175 -0.20 -2.05 -13.88
CA THR A 175 -1.03 -2.83 -12.96
C THR A 175 -0.45 -2.85 -11.54
N ALA A 176 0.86 -3.03 -11.41
CA ALA A 176 1.57 -2.96 -10.13
C ALA A 176 1.52 -1.55 -9.51
N GLY A 177 1.63 -0.51 -10.34
CA GLY A 177 1.46 0.88 -9.92
C GLY A 177 0.06 1.15 -9.37
N LEU A 178 -0.99 0.68 -10.04
CA LEU A 178 -2.37 0.78 -9.54
C LEU A 178 -2.55 0.14 -8.16
N TYR A 179 -1.95 -1.04 -7.94
CA TYR A 179 -1.93 -1.68 -6.63
C TYR A 179 -1.21 -0.81 -5.58
N TRP A 180 -0.02 -0.30 -5.90
CA TRP A 180 0.77 0.52 -4.99
C TRP A 180 0.05 1.82 -4.59
N HIS A 181 -0.54 2.51 -5.57
CA HIS A 181 -1.37 3.70 -5.32
C HIS A 181 -2.57 3.40 -4.43
N PHE A 182 -3.21 2.24 -4.61
CA PHE A 182 -4.32 1.84 -3.74
C PHE A 182 -3.87 1.64 -2.29
N VAL A 183 -2.74 0.95 -2.08
CA VAL A 183 -2.16 0.78 -0.75
C VAL A 183 -1.90 2.14 -0.11
N ASP A 184 -1.31 3.09 -0.84
CA ASP A 184 -1.08 4.45 -0.32
C ASP A 184 -2.39 5.17 0.06
N ILE A 185 -3.45 5.04 -0.76
CA ILE A 185 -4.77 5.63 -0.48
C ILE A 185 -5.36 5.05 0.82
N VAL A 186 -5.26 3.74 1.04
CA VAL A 186 -5.72 3.11 2.30
C VAL A 186 -5.01 3.73 3.49
N TRP A 187 -3.69 4.01 3.40
CA TRP A 187 -2.96 4.66 4.49
C TRP A 187 -3.42 6.10 4.75
N ILE A 188 -3.71 6.86 3.69
CA ILE A 188 -4.22 8.23 3.80
C ILE A 188 -5.54 8.29 4.58
N PHE A 189 -6.40 7.26 4.49
CA PHE A 189 -7.61 7.17 5.32
C PHE A 189 -7.33 6.59 6.71
N LEU A 190 -6.40 5.64 6.81
CA LEU A 190 -6.02 5.01 8.07
C LEU A 190 -5.43 6.01 9.04
N PHE A 191 -4.49 6.84 8.59
CA PHE A 191 -3.75 7.77 9.45
C PHE A 191 -4.68 8.73 10.20
N PRO A 192 -5.58 9.52 9.56
CA PRO A 192 -6.52 10.38 10.27
C PRO A 192 -7.48 9.60 11.19
N THR A 193 -7.98 8.46 10.73
CA THR A 193 -8.96 7.66 11.48
C THR A 193 -8.40 7.15 12.81
N ILE A 194 -7.12 6.75 12.83
CA ILE A 194 -6.50 6.13 14.00
C ILE A 194 -5.66 7.13 14.82
N TYR A 195 -4.93 8.04 14.16
CA TYR A 195 -3.98 8.95 14.84
C TYR A 195 -4.61 10.29 15.22
N LEU A 196 -5.55 10.81 14.43
CA LEU A 196 -6.05 12.17 14.62
C LEU A 196 -7.39 12.23 15.38
N LEU A 197 -8.15 11.13 15.44
CA LEU A 197 -9.42 11.13 16.16
C LEU A 197 -9.21 11.24 17.68
N PRO A 198 -9.66 12.35 18.31
CA PRO A 198 -9.47 12.61 19.74
C PRO A 198 -10.28 11.65 20.59
N GLY A 199 -9.74 11.23 21.74
CA GLY A 199 -10.44 10.34 22.67
C GLY A 199 -11.83 10.87 23.03
N SER A 200 -12.76 9.94 23.27
CA SER A 200 -14.15 10.19 23.68
C SER A 200 -14.40 9.57 25.03
#